data_AF-A0A0F9NX40-F1
#
_entry.id   AF-A0A0F9NX40-F1
#
_cell.length_a   1.000
_cell.length_b   1.000
_cell.length_c   1.000
_cell.angle_alpha   90.00
_cell.angle_beta   90.00
_cell.angle_gamma   90.00
#
_symmetry.space_group_name_H-M   'P 1'
#
loop_
_entity.id
_entity.type
_entity.pdbx_description
1 polymer ?
#
loop_
_entity_poly.entity_id
_entity_poly.type
_entity_poly.pdbx_seq_one_letter_code
_entity_poly.pdbx_strand_id
1 'polypeptide(L)' 'MEKIDKNKKKENRYLPGQVIEGNVMKNCEFEDFIDDYLLSRLGEGKEKGFEEHYFNCPCCFVKMVERQELISIVRNIRN' A
#
# COMPACT_ATOMS: atom_id res chain seq x y z
N MET A 1 10.56 -43.34 4.62
CA MET A 1 10.28 -42.69 3.33
C MET A 1 9.33 -41.54 3.60
N GLU A 2 9.85 -40.40 4.06
CA GLU A 2 9.03 -39.23 4.40
C GLU A 2 8.52 -38.58 3.10
N LYS A 3 7.20 -38.51 2.96
CA LYS A 3 6.56 -37.76 1.88
C LYS A 3 6.44 -36.31 2.32
N ILE A 4 7.35 -35.47 1.84
CA ILE A 4 7.28 -34.03 2.06
C ILE A 4 6.19 -33.47 1.14
N ASP A 5 5.12 -32.98 1.75
CA ASP A 5 3.99 -32.35 1.09
C ASP A 5 4.43 -31.07 0.37
N LYS A 6 4.29 -31.05 -0.96
CA LYS A 6 4.79 -29.97 -1.85
C LYS A 6 3.88 -28.75 -1.92
N ASN A 7 2.86 -28.66 -1.07
CA ASN A 7 1.86 -27.58 -1.10
C ASN A 7 2.01 -26.59 0.06
N LYS A 8 3.22 -26.05 0.25
CA LYS A 8 3.35 -24.75 0.94
C LYS A 8 2.85 -23.67 -0.02
N LYS A 9 1.57 -23.29 0.12
CA LYS A 9 1.05 -22.01 -0.39
C LYS A 9 2.10 -20.95 -0.04
N LYS A 10 2.73 -20.36 -1.06
CA LYS A 10 3.58 -19.20 -0.89
C LYS A 10 2.70 -18.10 -0.32
N GLU A 11 2.80 -17.85 0.98
CA GLU A 11 2.33 -16.60 1.58
C GLU A 11 3.05 -15.48 0.84
N ASN A 12 2.31 -14.77 -0.02
CA ASN A 12 2.77 -13.53 -0.61
C ASN A 12 2.77 -12.46 0.48
N ARG A 13 3.77 -12.51 1.37
CA ARG A 13 4.05 -11.42 2.30
C ARG A 13 4.75 -10.34 1.49
N TYR A 14 4.01 -9.31 1.14
CA TYR A 14 4.57 -8.12 0.50
C TYR A 14 5.62 -7.54 1.46
N LEU A 15 6.90 -7.64 1.09
CA LEU A 15 7.98 -7.04 1.86
C LEU A 15 8.16 -5.60 1.36
N PRO A 16 8.17 -4.59 2.25
CA PRO A 16 8.48 -3.22 1.85
C PRO A 16 9.86 -3.19 1.17
N GLY A 17 9.96 -2.57 -0.02
CA GLY A 17 11.21 -2.41 -0.76
C GLY A 17 11.50 -3.43 -1.87
N GLN A 18 10.59 -4.36 -2.19
CA GLN A 18 10.75 -5.24 -3.36
C GLN A 18 10.25 -4.55 -4.64
N VAL A 19 11.19 -4.10 -5.49
CA VAL A 19 10.90 -3.73 -6.88
C VAL A 19 10.44 -4.97 -7.65
N ILE A 20 9.16 -5.01 -8.03
CA ILE A 20 8.62 -6.06 -8.90
C ILE A 20 8.99 -5.70 -10.33
N GLU A 21 10.02 -6.34 -10.88
CA GLU A 21 10.35 -6.26 -12.31
C GLU A 21 9.20 -6.88 -13.12
N GLY A 22 8.28 -6.03 -13.58
CA GLY A 22 7.10 -6.44 -14.31
C GLY A 22 6.02 -5.37 -14.39
N ASN A 23 6.26 -4.30 -15.17
CA ASN A 23 5.25 -3.39 -15.71
C ASN A 23 4.37 -2.56 -14.74
N VAL A 24 4.80 -2.31 -13.49
CA VAL A 24 4.07 -1.43 -12.55
C VAL A 24 4.53 0.02 -12.69
N MET A 25 4.31 0.63 -13.85
CA MET A 25 4.31 2.09 -13.99
C MET A 25 3.05 2.52 -14.74
N LYS A 26 1.90 2.23 -14.14
CA LYS A 26 0.71 3.02 -14.44
C LYS A 26 0.52 3.93 -13.24
N ASN A 27 0.78 5.23 -13.42
CA ASN A 27 0.35 6.26 -12.49
C ASN A 27 -1.12 6.00 -12.21
N CYS A 28 -1.42 5.55 -10.99
CA CYS A 28 -2.79 5.25 -10.62
C CYS A 28 -3.47 6.58 -10.33
N GLU A 29 -4.62 6.83 -10.95
CA GLU A 29 -5.40 8.05 -10.71
C GLU A 29 -5.77 8.25 -9.24
N PHE A 30 -5.77 7.16 -8.45
CA PHE A 30 -6.08 7.21 -7.02
C PHE A 30 -4.88 7.61 -6.15
N GLU A 31 -3.68 7.72 -6.71
CA GLU A 31 -2.50 8.12 -5.97
C GLU A 31 -2.63 9.53 -5.36
N ASP A 32 -3.35 10.42 -6.04
CA ASP A 32 -3.58 11.79 -5.57
C ASP A 32 -4.46 11.82 -4.31
N PHE A 33 -5.28 10.79 -4.08
CA PHE A 33 -6.11 10.68 -2.88
C PHE A 33 -5.34 10.19 -1.65
N ILE A 34 -4.12 9.67 -1.80
CA ILE A 34 -3.37 9.10 -0.68
C ILE A 34 -3.08 10.16 0.39
N ASP A 35 -2.59 11.34 0.01
CA ASP A 35 -2.25 12.38 0.98
C ASP A 35 -3.49 12.91 1.69
N ASP A 36 -4.59 13.08 0.95
CA ASP A 36 -5.85 13.52 1.51
C ASP A 36 -6.45 12.48 2.44
N TYR A 37 -6.31 11.19 2.14
CA TYR A 37 -6.71 10.11 3.04
C TYR A 37 -5.87 10.10 4.33
N LEU A 38 -4.54 10.11 4.21
CA LEU A 38 -3.62 10.03 5.36
C LEU A 38 -3.66 11.28 6.27
N LEU A 39 -4.10 12.42 5.72
CA LEU A 39 -4.24 13.68 6.44
C LEU A 39 -5.70 13.98 6.82
N SER A 40 -6.61 13.02 6.67
CA SER A 40 -8.03 13.14 7.01
C SER A 40 -8.72 14.34 6.33
N ARG A 41 -8.35 14.60 5.06
CA ARG A 41 -8.93 15.62 4.18
C ARG A 41 -9.82 15.02 3.08
N LEU A 42 -9.80 13.71 2.93
CA LEU A 42 -10.69 13.01 2.01
C LEU A 42 -12.10 12.98 2.63
N GLY A 43 -13.12 13.40 1.87
CA GLY A 43 -14.49 13.41 2.40
C GLY A 43 -15.01 11.99 2.66
N GLU A 44 -15.84 11.81 3.68
CA GLU A 44 -16.37 10.50 4.16
C GLU A 44 -16.95 9.60 3.04
N GLY A 45 -17.54 10.19 2.00
CA GLY A 45 -18.07 9.43 0.85
C GLY A 45 -17.01 8.92 -0.14
N LYS A 46 -15.82 9.53 -0.17
CA LYS A 46 -14.70 9.16 -1.05
C LYS A 46 -13.72 8.21 -0.38
N GLU A 47 -13.65 8.23 0.95
CA GLU A 47 -12.78 7.34 1.73
C GLU A 47 -13.06 5.88 1.40
N LYS A 48 -14.31 5.42 1.56
CA LYS A 48 -14.66 4.02 1.29
C LYS A 48 -14.27 3.54 -0.12
N GLY A 49 -14.50 4.36 -1.14
CA GLY A 49 -14.13 4.02 -2.52
C GLY A 49 -12.61 3.97 -2.72
N PHE A 50 -11.88 4.87 -2.07
CA PHE A 50 -10.42 4.82 -2.04
C PHE A 50 -9.91 3.61 -1.25
N GLU A 51 -10.56 3.23 -0.15
CA GLU A 51 -10.22 2.04 0.64
C GLU A 51 -10.31 0.76 -0.19
N GLU A 52 -11.48 0.56 -0.81
CA GLU A 52 -11.71 -0.56 -1.72
C GLU A 52 -10.67 -0.60 -2.85
N HIS A 53 -10.27 0.55 -3.37
CA HIS A 53 -9.22 0.63 -4.39
C HIS A 53 -7.84 0.26 -3.84
N TYR A 54 -7.37 0.91 -2.78
CA TYR A 54 -5.99 0.73 -2.30
C TYR A 54 -5.74 -0.71 -1.85
N PHE A 55 -6.73 -1.37 -1.24
CA PHE A 55 -6.60 -2.77 -0.83
C PHE A 55 -6.36 -3.72 -2.00
N ASN A 56 -6.81 -3.34 -3.20
CA ASN A 56 -6.72 -4.15 -4.41
C ASN A 56 -5.66 -3.65 -5.41
N CYS A 57 -4.98 -2.55 -5.09
CA CYS A 57 -3.98 -1.93 -5.96
C CYS A 57 -2.60 -1.94 -5.30
N PRO A 58 -1.70 -2.86 -5.69
CA PRO A 58 -0.36 -2.96 -5.12
C PRO A 58 0.44 -1.64 -5.22
N CYS A 59 0.26 -0.88 -6.30
CA CYS A 59 0.89 0.43 -6.48
C CYS A 59 0.44 1.44 -5.41
N CYS A 60 -0.88 1.59 -5.21
CA CYS A 60 -1.42 2.48 -4.20
C CYS A 60 -1.07 2.03 -2.79
N PHE A 61 -1.06 0.72 -2.52
CA PHE A 61 -0.66 0.19 -1.21
C PHE A 61 0.79 0.58 -0.86
N VAL A 62 1.74 0.34 -1.77
CA VAL A 62 3.15 0.71 -1.56
C VAL A 62 3.30 2.20 -1.29
N LYS A 63 2.71 3.04 -2.16
CA LYS A 63 2.82 4.50 -2.03
C LYS A 63 2.13 5.04 -0.77
N MET A 64 1.04 4.42 -0.33
CA MET A 64 0.36 4.77 0.92
C MET A 64 1.26 4.49 2.11
N VAL A 65 1.87 3.31 2.18
CA VAL A 65 2.80 2.94 3.27
C VAL A 65 4.01 3.89 3.29
N GLU A 66 4.62 4.16 2.14
CA GLU A 66 5.76 5.09 2.02
C GLU A 66 5.41 6.50 2.55
N ARG A 67 4.25 7.05 2.15
CA ARG A 67 3.79 8.37 2.61
C ARG A 67 3.41 8.37 4.09
N GLN A 68 2.80 7.28 4.58
CA GLN A 68 2.45 7.14 6.00
C GLN A 68 3.70 7.15 6.90
N GLU A 69 4.77 6.47 6.49
CA GLU A 69 6.05 6.47 7.20
C GLU A 69 6.66 7.88 7.28
N LEU A 70 6.69 8.60 6.15
CA LEU A 70 7.17 9.99 6.11
C LEU A 70 6.35 10.91 7.02
N ILE A 71 5.02 10.79 6.99
CA ILE A 71 4.13 11.58 7.86
C ILE A 71 4.42 11.27 9.34
N SER A 72 4.63 10.00 9.69
CA SER A 72 4.98 9.61 11.06
C SER A 72 6.29 10.24 11.52
N ILE A 73 7.34 10.19 10.69
CA ILE A 73 8.64 10.81 10.97
C ILE A 73 8.49 12.32 11.18
N VAL A 74 7.79 13.01 10.28
CA VAL A 74 7.58 14.47 10.38
C VAL A 74 6.79 14.85 11.63
N ARG A 75 5.75 14.06 11.99
CA ARG A 75 4.99 14.27 13.23
C ARG A 75 5.87 14.08 14.46
N ASN A 76 6.75 13.08 14.46
CA ASN A 76 7.67 12.83 15.58
C ASN A 76 8.73 13.93 15.75
N ILE A 77 9.17 14.58 14.66
CA ILE A 77 10.13 15.71 14.74
C ILE A 77 9.47 16.97 15.33
N ARG A 78 8.16 17.14 15.14
CA ARG A 78 7.41 18.35 15.51
C ARG A 78 6.80 18.32 16.91
N ASN A 79 6.78 17.17 17.57
CA ASN A 79 6.28 16.97 18.94
C ASN A 79 7.44 16.89 19.93
#